data_AF-A0A9D1DNK8-F1
#
_entry.id   AF-A0A9D1DNK8-F1
#
_cell.length_a   1.000
_cell.length_b   1.000
_cell.length_c   1.000
_cell.angle_alpha   90.00
_cell.angle_beta   90.00
_cell.angle_gamma   90.00
#
_symmetry.space_group_name_H-M   'P 1'
#
loop_
_entity.id
_entity.type
_entity.pdbx_description
1 polymer ?
#
loop_
_entity_poly.entity_id
_entity_poly.type
_entity_poly.pdbx_seq_one_letter_code
_entity_poly.pdbx_strand_id
1 'polypeptide(L)'
;LELLAKDIHANLQQKFVKEYTPKKSKEKSSYIPSPIYIEDIEETIEAELAKQAPILKAMLEGYRNAGMGDCTMQQVKEFVLNKLLTGACKTAVHRPMSGKYTDFAVEQYEKIQQALDHGLPVNIGTKRFLPEGMKASGKNGESEQGGLVENHAYSVVGVMEKDGNRFVKLRNPWAEGVLQYTKVTQPDGSVSYTSRKISGDTRGMFYMELNDFLSKVSHLDINGKLPPAPQPQQAQQGGNP
;
A
#
# COMPACT_ATOMS: atom_id res chain seq x y z
N LEU A 1 12.90 21.12 5.86
CA LEU A 1 12.41 19.90 5.18
C LEU A 1 11.70 18.94 6.13
N GLU A 2 12.19 18.70 7.35
CA GLU A 2 11.46 17.84 8.30
C GLU A 2 10.09 18.39 8.73
N LEU A 3 9.99 19.70 8.97
CA LEU A 3 8.70 20.36 9.24
C LEU A 3 7.74 20.20 8.07
N LEU A 4 8.21 20.44 6.84
CA LEU A 4 7.45 20.23 5.62
C LEU A 4 6.93 18.78 5.49
N ALA A 5 7.74 17.78 5.82
CA ALA A 5 7.27 16.38 5.81
C ALA A 5 6.17 16.13 6.87
N LYS A 6 6.26 16.74 8.05
CA LYS A 6 5.20 16.67 9.07
C LYS A 6 3.91 17.33 8.61
N ASP A 7 4.00 18.52 7.99
CA ASP A 7 2.84 19.25 7.47
C ASP A 7 2.16 18.49 6.34
N ILE A 8 2.94 17.89 5.43
CA ILE A 8 2.41 17.03 4.36
C ILE A 8 1.71 15.81 4.94
N HIS A 9 2.31 15.17 5.96
CA HIS A 9 1.65 14.04 6.63
C HIS A 9 0.33 14.46 7.29
N ALA A 10 0.30 15.62 7.96
CA ALA A 10 -0.93 16.15 8.55
C ALA A 10 -2.00 16.46 7.49
N ASN A 11 -1.60 17.04 6.35
CA ASN A 11 -2.50 17.32 5.23
C ASN A 11 -3.05 16.02 4.61
N LEU A 12 -2.22 14.98 4.49
CA LEU A 12 -2.67 13.65 4.06
C LEU A 12 -3.71 13.09 5.03
N GLN A 13 -3.46 13.16 6.35
CA GLN A 13 -4.45 12.74 7.34
C GLN A 13 -5.75 13.53 7.18
N GLN A 14 -5.70 14.87 7.07
CA GLN A 14 -6.90 15.68 6.88
C GLN A 14 -7.67 15.37 5.58
N LYS A 15 -6.96 15.11 4.47
CA LYS A 15 -7.59 14.82 3.17
C LYS A 15 -8.32 13.48 3.15
N PHE A 16 -7.80 12.48 3.87
CA PHE A 16 -8.31 11.11 3.80
C PHE A 16 -9.10 10.69 5.03
N VAL A 17 -8.96 11.36 6.18
CA VAL A 17 -9.75 11.08 7.37
C VAL A 17 -11.17 11.61 7.19
N LYS A 18 -12.16 10.75 7.43
CA LYS A 18 -13.58 11.10 7.52
C LYS A 18 -14.03 11.07 8.98
N GLU A 19 -14.76 12.09 9.40
CA GLU A 19 -15.45 12.11 10.70
C GLU A 19 -16.78 11.35 10.61
N TYR A 20 -17.17 10.71 11.71
CA TYR A 20 -18.50 10.11 11.88
C TYR A 20 -18.91 10.10 13.36
N THR A 21 -20.22 10.02 13.62
CA THR A 21 -20.75 9.85 14.98
C THR A 21 -21.24 8.41 15.14
N PRO A 22 -20.63 7.58 16.00
CA PRO A 22 -21.08 6.20 16.22
C PRO A 22 -22.51 6.16 16.76
N LYS A 23 -23.34 5.19 16.36
CA LYS A 23 -24.72 5.09 16.87
C LYS A 23 -24.81 4.95 18.40
N LYS A 24 -23.77 4.42 19.05
CA LYS A 24 -23.71 4.18 20.50
C LYS A 24 -22.96 5.26 21.28
N SER A 25 -22.41 6.29 20.61
CA SER A 25 -21.66 7.37 21.25
C SER A 25 -22.08 8.72 20.67
N LYS A 26 -22.20 9.76 21.51
CA LYS A 26 -22.41 11.13 21.03
C LYS A 26 -21.10 11.82 20.59
N GLU A 27 -19.97 11.18 20.82
CA GLU A 27 -18.65 11.73 20.47
C GLU A 27 -18.33 11.46 18.99
N LYS A 28 -17.74 12.47 18.34
CA LYS A 28 -17.23 12.31 16.98
C LYS A 28 -16.00 11.42 17.00
N SER A 29 -15.96 10.46 16.08
CA SER A 29 -14.82 9.58 15.81
C SER A 29 -14.36 9.77 14.37
N SER A 30 -13.18 9.27 14.02
CA SER A 30 -12.56 9.47 12.71
C SER A 30 -12.00 8.17 12.13
N TYR A 31 -11.98 8.06 10.80
CA TYR A 31 -11.44 6.89 10.11
C TYR A 31 -10.96 7.22 8.69
N ILE A 32 -10.04 6.40 8.16
CA ILE A 32 -9.57 6.51 6.79
C ILE A 32 -10.31 5.44 5.95
N PRO A 33 -11.19 5.83 5.01
CA PRO A 33 -12.03 4.89 4.25
C PRO A 33 -11.28 4.19 3.11
N SER A 34 -10.08 4.68 2.75
CA SER A 34 -9.33 4.20 1.61
C SER A 34 -7.83 4.30 1.87
N PRO A 35 -7.05 3.31 1.41
CA PRO A 35 -5.59 3.38 1.50
C PRO A 35 -5.04 4.68 0.91
N ILE A 36 -4.02 5.24 1.55
CA ILE A 36 -3.23 6.34 1.00
C ILE A 36 -2.17 5.72 0.11
N TYR A 37 -2.19 6.05 -1.18
CA TYR A 37 -1.23 5.54 -2.16
C TYR A 37 -0.06 6.50 -2.36
N ILE A 38 1.04 6.01 -2.95
CA ILE A 38 2.21 6.84 -3.29
C ILE A 38 1.81 8.05 -4.14
N GLU A 39 0.90 7.85 -5.09
CA GLU A 39 0.41 8.92 -5.96
C GLU A 39 -0.31 10.03 -5.15
N ASP A 40 -1.07 9.66 -4.11
CA ASP A 40 -1.72 10.65 -3.24
C ASP A 40 -0.70 11.46 -2.42
N ILE A 41 0.40 10.82 -2.04
CA ILE A 41 1.51 11.45 -1.32
C ILE A 41 2.24 12.42 -2.25
N GLU A 42 2.58 11.98 -3.46
CA GLU A 42 3.26 12.81 -4.46
C GLU A 42 2.44 14.04 -4.84
N GLU A 43 1.14 13.89 -5.12
CA GLU A 43 0.23 15.00 -5.38
C GLU A 43 0.20 16.01 -4.21
N THR A 44 0.22 15.51 -2.98
CA THR A 44 0.20 16.37 -1.78
C THR A 44 1.53 17.08 -1.58
N ILE A 45 2.66 16.41 -1.83
CA ILE A 45 3.99 17.03 -1.83
C ILE A 45 4.03 18.15 -2.88
N GLU A 46 3.59 17.88 -4.11
CA GLU A 46 3.59 18.87 -5.20
C GLU A 46 2.77 20.10 -4.86
N ALA A 47 1.55 19.91 -4.35
CA ALA A 47 0.68 20.99 -3.93
C ALA A 47 1.32 21.84 -2.81
N GLU A 48 2.00 21.21 -1.86
CA GLU A 48 2.62 21.92 -0.74
C GLU A 48 3.93 22.63 -1.15
N LEU A 49 4.75 21.99 -1.98
CA LEU A 49 5.92 22.63 -2.58
C LEU A 49 5.53 23.84 -3.44
N ALA A 50 4.41 23.77 -4.17
CA ALA A 50 3.92 24.90 -4.97
C ALA A 50 3.56 26.11 -4.09
N LYS A 51 2.89 25.90 -2.94
CA LYS A 51 2.59 26.97 -1.98
C LYS A 51 3.85 27.60 -1.40
N GLN A 52 4.86 26.78 -1.11
CA GLN A 52 6.11 27.22 -0.49
C GLN A 52 7.20 27.61 -1.51
N ALA A 53 6.88 27.56 -2.81
CA ALA A 53 7.86 27.72 -3.89
C ALA A 53 8.68 29.03 -3.81
N PRO A 54 8.10 30.21 -3.49
CA PRO A 54 8.89 31.44 -3.39
C PRO A 54 9.97 31.36 -2.30
N ILE A 55 9.60 30.84 -1.13
CA ILE A 55 10.48 30.71 0.04
C ILE A 55 11.57 29.66 -0.24
N LEU A 56 11.18 28.50 -0.76
CA LEU A 56 12.11 27.42 -1.08
C LEU A 56 13.10 27.82 -2.17
N LYS A 57 12.68 28.56 -3.21
CA LYS A 57 13.58 29.07 -4.25
C LYS A 57 14.62 30.03 -3.69
N ALA A 58 14.19 31.00 -2.87
CA ALA A 58 15.11 31.93 -2.22
C ALA A 58 16.11 31.21 -1.30
N MET A 59 15.64 30.19 -0.57
CA MET A 59 16.51 29.36 0.27
C MET A 59 17.55 28.61 -0.58
N LEU A 60 17.13 27.91 -1.64
CA LEU A 60 18.03 27.16 -2.52
C LEU A 60 19.08 28.07 -3.20
N GLU A 61 18.69 29.27 -3.61
CA GLU A 61 19.61 30.27 -4.15
C GLU A 61 20.61 30.76 -3.10
N GLY A 62 20.16 30.96 -1.85
CA GLY A 62 21.05 31.26 -0.72
C GLY A 62 22.08 30.17 -0.47
N TYR A 63 21.68 28.89 -0.48
CA TYR A 63 22.60 27.75 -0.34
C TYR A 63 23.64 27.72 -1.46
N ARG A 64 23.21 27.96 -2.71
CA ARG A 64 24.11 28.05 -3.87
C ARG A 64 25.12 29.18 -3.68
N ASN A 65 24.66 30.37 -3.31
CA ASN A 65 25.50 31.55 -3.12
C ASN A 65 26.50 31.39 -1.96
N ALA A 66 26.16 30.57 -0.96
CA ALA A 66 27.05 30.20 0.14
C ALA A 66 28.07 29.10 -0.22
N GLY A 67 28.10 28.63 -1.48
CA GLY A 67 29.03 27.58 -1.93
C GLY A 67 28.68 26.17 -1.42
N MET A 68 27.46 25.94 -0.94
CA MET A 68 27.03 24.67 -0.34
C MET A 68 26.53 23.64 -1.36
N GLY A 69 26.75 23.88 -2.65
CA GLY A 69 26.34 23.01 -3.75
C GLY A 69 24.98 23.39 -4.34
N ASP A 70 24.61 22.68 -5.40
CA ASP A 70 23.38 22.93 -6.15
C ASP A 70 22.29 21.92 -5.76
N CYS A 71 21.12 22.43 -5.35
CA CYS A 71 19.97 21.61 -4.99
C CYS A 71 18.73 22.08 -5.75
N THR A 72 18.07 21.14 -6.41
CA THR A 72 16.89 21.39 -7.25
C THR A 72 15.60 21.13 -6.48
N MET A 73 14.50 21.71 -6.95
CA MET A 73 13.18 21.42 -6.38
C MET A 73 12.81 19.94 -6.49
N GLN A 74 13.29 19.26 -7.54
CA GLN A 74 13.10 17.82 -7.73
C GLN A 74 13.81 17.02 -6.63
N GLN A 75 15.05 17.37 -6.29
CA GLN A 75 15.77 16.73 -5.18
C GLN A 75 15.08 17.00 -3.83
N VAL A 76 14.49 18.18 -3.64
CA VAL A 76 13.67 18.47 -2.45
C VAL A 76 12.44 17.56 -2.39
N LYS A 77 11.73 17.39 -3.51
CA LYS A 77 10.58 16.48 -3.62
C LYS A 77 10.98 15.05 -3.24
N GLU A 78 12.07 14.54 -3.83
CA GLU A 78 12.59 13.19 -3.58
C GLU A 78 13.00 12.99 -2.11
N PHE A 79 13.66 13.98 -1.51
CA PHE A 79 14.04 13.93 -0.10
C PHE A 79 12.81 13.84 0.81
N VAL A 80 11.79 14.67 0.57
CA VAL A 80 10.56 14.66 1.37
C VAL A 80 9.79 13.35 1.18
N LEU A 81 9.67 12.87 -0.06
CA LEU A 81 9.05 11.59 -0.36
C LEU A 81 9.75 10.45 0.38
N ASN A 82 11.07 10.34 0.27
CA ASN A 82 11.86 9.32 0.97
C ASN A 82 11.68 9.40 2.49
N LYS A 83 11.69 10.61 3.08
CA LYS A 83 11.45 10.80 4.52
C LYS A 83 10.06 10.30 4.95
N LEU A 84 9.04 10.49 4.13
CA LEU A 84 7.70 9.96 4.39
C LEU A 84 7.66 8.44 4.28
N LEU A 85 8.26 7.87 3.23
CA LEU A 85 8.29 6.42 2.96
C LEU A 85 9.21 5.63 3.90
N THR A 86 10.17 6.27 4.56
CA THR A 86 10.97 5.63 5.63
C THR A 86 10.36 5.81 7.01
N GLY A 87 9.34 6.67 7.13
CA GLY A 87 8.68 7.02 8.38
C GLY A 87 7.18 6.74 8.37
N ALA A 88 6.39 7.81 8.40
CA ALA A 88 4.95 7.75 8.65
C ALA A 88 4.14 7.04 7.55
N CYS A 89 4.70 6.88 6.35
CA CYS A 89 4.08 6.25 5.19
C CYS A 89 4.83 5.00 4.73
N LYS A 90 5.59 4.33 5.61
CA LYS A 90 6.44 3.18 5.24
C LYS A 90 5.72 1.97 4.63
N THR A 91 4.42 1.84 4.88
CA THR A 91 3.60 0.78 4.30
C THR A 91 2.76 1.27 3.12
N ALA A 92 3.01 2.49 2.63
CA ALA A 92 2.34 3.00 1.44
C ALA A 92 2.75 2.17 0.22
N VAL A 93 1.79 1.97 -0.66
CA VAL A 93 1.93 1.20 -1.89
C VAL A 93 1.41 2.05 -3.05
N HIS A 94 1.79 1.70 -4.28
CA HIS A 94 1.20 2.33 -5.46
C HIS A 94 -0.26 1.90 -5.62
N ARG A 95 -1.00 2.60 -6.49
CA ARG A 95 -2.35 2.15 -6.85
C ARG A 95 -2.34 0.71 -7.42
N PRO A 96 -3.41 -0.08 -7.19
CA PRO A 96 -3.54 -1.43 -7.75
C PRO A 96 -3.37 -1.46 -9.27
N MET A 97 -2.80 -2.57 -9.77
CA MET A 97 -2.62 -2.84 -11.21
C MET A 97 -1.76 -1.79 -11.94
N SER A 98 -0.91 -1.05 -11.22
CA SER A 98 -0.01 -0.04 -11.80
C SER A 98 1.29 -0.63 -12.36
N GLY A 99 1.61 -1.89 -12.04
CA GLY A 99 2.91 -2.51 -12.32
C GLY A 99 4.08 -1.90 -11.54
N LYS A 100 3.81 -1.01 -10.57
CA LYS A 100 4.83 -0.36 -9.72
C LYS A 100 4.75 -0.90 -8.30
N TYR A 101 5.90 -1.20 -7.73
CA TYR A 101 6.01 -1.78 -6.39
C TYR A 101 7.06 -1.03 -5.58
N THR A 102 6.71 -0.68 -4.35
CA THR A 102 7.66 -0.13 -3.37
C THR A 102 8.56 -1.23 -2.84
N ASP A 103 9.72 -0.88 -2.27
CA ASP A 103 10.61 -1.86 -1.61
C ASP A 103 9.86 -2.67 -0.54
N PHE A 104 8.97 -2.01 0.22
CA PHE A 104 8.08 -2.68 1.17
C PHE A 104 7.20 -3.75 0.48
N ALA A 105 6.58 -3.42 -0.64
CA ALA A 105 5.73 -4.37 -1.35
C ALA A 105 6.54 -5.55 -1.91
N VAL A 106 7.71 -5.28 -2.49
CA VAL A 106 8.64 -6.29 -2.98
C VAL A 106 9.07 -7.23 -1.84
N GLU A 107 9.48 -6.67 -0.70
CA GLU A 107 9.88 -7.43 0.48
C GLU A 107 8.75 -8.34 0.97
N GLN A 108 7.50 -7.84 1.05
CA GLN A 108 6.37 -8.68 1.47
C GLN A 108 6.09 -9.81 0.48
N TYR A 109 6.20 -9.55 -0.82
CA TYR A 109 6.00 -10.56 -1.86
C TYR A 109 7.05 -11.67 -1.77
N GLU A 110 8.33 -11.29 -1.68
CA GLU A 110 9.45 -12.24 -1.57
C GLU A 110 9.37 -13.04 -0.27
N LYS A 111 8.97 -12.40 0.83
CA LYS A 111 8.74 -13.08 2.12
C LYS A 111 7.63 -14.14 2.02
N ILE A 112 6.54 -13.85 1.31
CA ILE A 112 5.46 -14.81 1.06
C ILE A 112 5.97 -15.95 0.18
N GLN A 113 6.61 -15.64 -0.95
CA GLN A 113 7.17 -16.65 -1.87
C GLN A 113 8.12 -17.60 -1.12
N GLN A 114 9.07 -17.04 -0.37
CA GLN A 114 10.04 -17.81 0.40
C GLN A 114 9.35 -18.73 1.40
N ALA A 115 8.34 -18.26 2.13
CA ALA A 115 7.60 -19.08 3.08
C ALA A 115 6.93 -20.27 2.39
N LEU A 116 6.25 -20.02 1.27
CA LEU A 116 5.54 -21.04 0.51
C LEU A 116 6.50 -22.07 -0.11
N ASP A 117 7.66 -21.65 -0.62
CA ASP A 117 8.69 -22.54 -1.17
C ASP A 117 9.24 -23.51 -0.12
N HIS A 118 9.23 -23.09 1.16
CA HIS A 118 9.63 -23.92 2.29
C HIS A 118 8.47 -24.73 2.90
N GLY A 119 7.29 -24.71 2.26
CA GLY A 119 6.10 -25.40 2.76
C GLY A 119 5.54 -24.84 4.06
N LEU A 120 5.89 -23.60 4.43
CA LEU A 120 5.40 -22.95 5.64
C LEU A 120 3.99 -22.40 5.41
N PRO A 121 3.03 -22.65 6.34
CA PRO A 121 1.71 -22.04 6.25
C PRO A 121 1.78 -20.52 6.40
N VAL A 122 1.12 -19.81 5.48
CA VAL A 122 1.01 -18.35 5.48
C VAL A 122 -0.46 -17.96 5.62
N ASN A 123 -0.76 -17.13 6.61
CA ASN A 123 -2.10 -16.61 6.85
C ASN A 123 -2.07 -15.08 6.93
N ILE A 124 -3.21 -14.47 6.68
CA ILE A 124 -3.42 -13.04 6.88
C ILE A 124 -4.70 -12.79 7.64
N GLY A 125 -4.72 -11.68 8.38
CA GLY A 125 -5.95 -11.03 8.79
C GLY A 125 -6.16 -9.75 8.00
N THR A 126 -7.41 -9.47 7.67
CA THR A 126 -7.78 -8.23 6.99
C THR A 126 -7.92 -7.07 7.97
N LYS A 127 -7.85 -5.85 7.47
CA LYS A 127 -8.14 -4.65 8.25
C LYS A 127 -9.64 -4.59 8.55
N ARG A 128 -9.98 -3.80 9.56
CA ARG A 128 -11.34 -3.26 9.70
C ARG A 128 -11.55 -2.21 8.60
N PHE A 129 -12.61 -2.35 7.81
CA PHE A 129 -12.89 -1.43 6.70
C PHE A 129 -13.94 -0.38 7.08
N LEU A 130 -14.91 -0.77 7.91
CA LEU A 130 -15.89 0.17 8.46
C LEU A 130 -15.66 0.42 9.95
N PRO A 131 -15.85 1.66 10.42
CA PRO A 131 -15.78 1.97 11.83
C PRO A 131 -16.91 1.32 12.63
N GLU A 132 -16.69 1.15 13.92
CA GLU A 132 -17.68 0.58 14.82
C GLU A 132 -18.97 1.41 14.85
N GLY A 133 -20.11 0.74 14.66
CA GLY A 133 -21.43 1.36 14.64
C GLY A 133 -21.95 1.81 13.26
N MET A 134 -21.14 1.71 12.20
CA MET A 134 -21.66 1.76 10.83
C MET A 134 -22.30 0.43 10.44
N LYS A 135 -23.38 0.49 9.64
CA LYS A 135 -24.09 -0.72 9.21
C LYS A 135 -23.29 -1.37 8.08
N ALA A 136 -22.71 -2.52 8.36
CA ALA A 136 -22.15 -3.39 7.34
C ALA A 136 -23.24 -4.16 6.59
N SER A 137 -22.94 -4.57 5.36
CA SER A 137 -23.89 -5.25 4.46
C SER A 137 -23.47 -6.66 4.06
N GLY A 138 -22.39 -7.20 4.61
CA GLY A 138 -21.96 -8.58 4.37
C GLY A 138 -22.90 -9.60 5.03
N LYS A 139 -22.69 -10.88 4.68
CA LYS A 139 -23.62 -11.97 5.00
C LYS A 139 -23.91 -12.14 6.50
N ASN A 140 -22.94 -11.87 7.37
CA ASN A 140 -23.10 -11.93 8.83
C ASN A 140 -23.08 -10.53 9.49
N GLY A 141 -23.29 -9.47 8.71
CA GLY A 141 -23.19 -8.10 9.20
C GLY A 141 -21.76 -7.57 9.27
N GLU A 142 -20.80 -8.19 8.57
CA GLU A 142 -19.42 -7.71 8.37
C GLU A 142 -19.33 -6.81 7.13
N SER A 143 -18.40 -5.86 7.10
CA SER A 143 -18.11 -5.10 5.89
C SER A 143 -17.26 -5.89 4.91
N GLU A 144 -17.38 -5.58 3.62
CA GLU A 144 -16.52 -6.10 2.57
C GLU A 144 -15.90 -4.95 1.78
N GLN A 145 -14.60 -5.05 1.45
CA GLN A 145 -13.92 -4.11 0.58
C GLN A 145 -13.08 -4.87 -0.46
N GLY A 146 -13.37 -4.63 -1.75
CA GLY A 146 -12.61 -5.25 -2.83
C GLY A 146 -12.52 -6.77 -2.71
N GLY A 147 -13.63 -7.42 -2.35
CA GLY A 147 -13.77 -8.87 -2.21
C GLY A 147 -13.16 -9.52 -0.97
N LEU A 148 -12.58 -8.75 -0.06
CA LEU A 148 -12.22 -9.24 1.28
C LEU A 148 -13.28 -8.86 2.30
N VAL A 149 -13.54 -9.77 3.23
CA VAL A 149 -14.35 -9.55 4.44
C VAL A 149 -13.46 -8.90 5.48
N GLU A 150 -13.97 -7.89 6.19
CA GLU A 150 -13.23 -7.19 7.24
C GLU A 150 -13.00 -8.09 8.46
N ASN A 151 -11.89 -7.88 9.18
CA ASN A 151 -11.53 -8.66 10.38
C ASN A 151 -11.62 -10.19 10.20
N HIS A 152 -11.30 -10.67 9.00
CA HIS A 152 -11.42 -12.07 8.62
C HIS A 152 -10.08 -12.67 8.25
N ALA A 153 -9.92 -13.96 8.53
CA ALA A 153 -8.69 -14.70 8.26
C ALA A 153 -8.75 -15.37 6.88
N TYR A 154 -7.66 -15.28 6.14
CA TYR A 154 -7.46 -15.97 4.86
C TYR A 154 -6.14 -16.72 4.88
N SER A 155 -6.07 -17.83 4.14
CA SER A 155 -4.80 -18.50 3.87
C SER A 155 -4.20 -17.97 2.57
N VAL A 156 -2.89 -17.75 2.57
CA VAL A 156 -2.13 -17.48 1.35
C VAL A 156 -1.60 -18.81 0.83
N VAL A 157 -1.89 -19.11 -0.43
CA VAL A 157 -1.65 -20.43 -1.05
C VAL A 157 -0.81 -20.36 -2.31
N GLY A 158 -0.26 -19.20 -2.63
CA GLY A 158 0.54 -18.99 -3.83
C GLY A 158 0.83 -17.52 -4.08
N VAL A 159 1.81 -17.26 -4.92
CA VAL A 159 1.99 -15.97 -5.59
C VAL A 159 2.26 -16.22 -7.07
N MET A 160 2.06 -15.20 -7.89
CA MET A 160 2.41 -15.25 -9.31
C MET A 160 2.71 -13.87 -9.86
N GLU A 161 3.43 -13.81 -10.96
CA GLU A 161 3.57 -12.61 -11.79
C GLU A 161 2.82 -12.82 -13.10
N LYS A 162 2.10 -11.81 -13.56
CA LYS A 162 1.39 -11.83 -14.85
C LYS A 162 1.22 -10.41 -15.37
N ASP A 163 1.51 -10.21 -16.65
CA ASP A 163 1.32 -8.93 -17.36
C ASP A 163 1.97 -7.74 -16.61
N GLY A 164 3.17 -7.95 -16.07
CA GLY A 164 3.91 -6.94 -15.30
C GLY A 164 3.36 -6.66 -13.90
N ASN A 165 2.39 -7.45 -13.41
CA ASN A 165 1.79 -7.30 -12.09
C ASN A 165 2.05 -8.53 -11.22
N ARG A 166 2.23 -8.30 -9.92
CA ARG A 166 2.39 -9.30 -8.87
C ARG A 166 1.05 -9.60 -8.22
N PHE A 167 0.76 -10.87 -8.02
CA PHE A 167 -0.48 -11.35 -7.42
C PHE A 167 -0.21 -12.30 -6.26
N VAL A 168 -1.07 -12.22 -5.25
CA VAL A 168 -1.14 -13.14 -4.13
C VAL A 168 -2.39 -14.00 -4.30
N LYS A 169 -2.23 -15.33 -4.21
CA LYS A 169 -3.34 -16.28 -4.25
C LYS A 169 -3.84 -16.50 -2.83
N LEU A 170 -5.09 -16.13 -2.58
CA LEU A 170 -5.76 -16.27 -1.30
C LEU A 170 -6.79 -17.39 -1.35
N ARG A 171 -7.09 -17.95 -0.18
CA ARG A 171 -8.23 -18.84 0.05
C ARG A 171 -9.10 -18.29 1.18
N ASN A 172 -10.36 -18.00 0.88
CA ASN A 172 -11.39 -17.74 1.87
C ASN A 172 -11.82 -19.06 2.55
N PRO A 173 -11.73 -19.19 3.88
CA PRO A 173 -12.14 -20.42 4.58
C PRO A 173 -13.62 -20.75 4.41
N TRP A 174 -14.49 -19.77 4.10
CA TRP A 174 -15.90 -20.01 3.79
C TRP A 174 -16.13 -20.59 2.40
N ALA A 175 -15.07 -20.83 1.62
CA ALA A 175 -15.11 -21.35 0.26
C ALA A 175 -15.93 -20.46 -0.71
N GLU A 176 -16.08 -19.17 -0.40
CA GLU A 176 -16.91 -18.26 -1.17
C GLU A 176 -16.13 -17.23 -1.97
N GLY A 177 -16.53 -17.10 -3.23
CA GLY A 177 -16.26 -15.95 -4.09
C GLY A 177 -14.90 -15.97 -4.76
N VAL A 178 -14.86 -15.34 -5.92
CA VAL A 178 -13.64 -14.96 -6.62
C VAL A 178 -13.57 -13.45 -6.75
N LEU A 179 -12.36 -12.94 -6.94
CA LEU A 179 -12.13 -11.52 -7.16
C LEU A 179 -12.11 -11.22 -8.67
N GLN A 180 -12.91 -10.23 -9.08
CA GLN A 180 -12.90 -9.70 -10.43
C GLN A 180 -12.44 -8.24 -10.41
N TYR A 181 -11.43 -7.92 -11.22
CA TYR A 181 -11.00 -6.55 -11.49
C TYR A 181 -11.73 -5.96 -12.69
N THR A 182 -12.16 -4.70 -12.57
CA THR A 182 -12.76 -3.91 -13.63
C THR A 182 -11.89 -2.67 -13.85
N LYS A 183 -11.41 -2.49 -15.07
CA LYS A 183 -10.72 -1.27 -15.50
C LYS A 183 -11.73 -0.14 -15.63
N VAL A 184 -11.45 0.99 -14.99
CA VAL A 184 -12.25 2.21 -15.04
C VAL A 184 -11.38 3.31 -15.64
N THR A 185 -11.76 3.79 -16.82
CA THR A 185 -11.11 4.95 -17.46
C THR A 185 -11.93 6.20 -17.15
N GLN A 186 -11.29 7.19 -16.55
CA GLN A 186 -11.91 8.47 -16.21
C GLN A 186 -11.95 9.41 -17.42
N PRO A 187 -12.77 10.48 -17.39
CA PRO A 187 -12.87 11.44 -18.49
C PRO A 187 -11.54 12.13 -18.85
N ASP A 188 -10.62 12.28 -17.89
CA ASP A 188 -9.29 12.84 -18.09
C ASP A 188 -8.28 11.84 -18.68
N GLY A 189 -8.72 10.61 -18.99
CA GLY A 189 -7.89 9.53 -19.51
C GLY A 189 -7.14 8.73 -18.43
N SER A 190 -7.23 9.12 -17.16
CA SER A 190 -6.63 8.34 -16.07
C SER A 190 -7.32 6.97 -15.93
N VAL A 191 -6.54 5.96 -15.58
CA VAL A 191 -7.01 4.59 -15.43
C VAL A 191 -6.92 4.18 -13.96
N SER A 192 -8.00 3.61 -13.45
CA SER A 192 -8.04 2.95 -12.15
C SER A 192 -8.66 1.56 -12.27
N TYR A 193 -8.50 0.74 -11.24
CA TYR A 193 -9.12 -0.58 -11.17
C TYR A 193 -9.96 -0.68 -9.92
N THR A 194 -11.17 -1.19 -10.08
CA THR A 194 -12.03 -1.57 -8.96
C THR A 194 -12.13 -3.08 -8.90
N SER A 195 -12.19 -3.64 -7.70
CA SER A 195 -12.33 -5.07 -7.50
C SER A 195 -13.64 -5.39 -6.79
N ARG A 196 -14.28 -6.51 -7.16
CA ARG A 196 -15.50 -6.99 -6.52
C ARG A 196 -15.49 -8.51 -6.39
N LYS A 197 -16.19 -9.01 -5.38
CA LYS A 197 -16.47 -10.44 -5.23
C LYS A 197 -17.53 -10.84 -6.25
N ILE A 198 -17.30 -11.92 -6.98
CA ILE A 198 -18.31 -12.60 -7.79
C ILE A 198 -18.41 -14.06 -7.35
N SER A 199 -19.57 -14.67 -7.53
CA SER A 199 -19.74 -16.10 -7.24
C SER A 199 -18.94 -16.93 -8.25
N GLY A 200 -18.25 -17.96 -7.76
CA GLY A 200 -17.50 -18.89 -8.61
C GLY A 200 -17.16 -20.16 -7.83
N ASP A 201 -17.05 -21.28 -8.54
CA ASP A 201 -16.67 -22.58 -7.97
C ASP A 201 -15.15 -22.73 -7.93
N THR A 202 -14.49 -21.90 -7.13
CA THR A 202 -13.03 -21.98 -6.91
C THR A 202 -12.69 -22.46 -5.51
N ARG A 203 -13.70 -22.93 -4.75
CA ARG A 203 -13.56 -23.32 -3.33
C ARG A 203 -12.95 -22.18 -2.50
N GLY A 204 -13.32 -20.94 -2.82
CA GLY A 204 -12.87 -19.71 -2.17
C GLY A 204 -11.47 -19.25 -2.56
N MET A 205 -10.84 -19.83 -3.57
CA MET A 205 -9.52 -19.42 -4.05
C MET A 205 -9.62 -18.31 -5.10
N PHE A 206 -8.78 -17.29 -4.97
CA PHE A 206 -8.70 -16.19 -5.94
C PHE A 206 -7.33 -15.49 -5.90
N TYR A 207 -7.03 -14.74 -6.95
CA TYR A 207 -5.85 -13.89 -7.01
C TYR A 207 -6.23 -12.45 -6.70
N MET A 208 -5.42 -11.79 -5.88
CA MET A 208 -5.48 -10.37 -5.60
C MET A 208 -4.14 -9.74 -5.97
N GLU A 209 -4.17 -8.61 -6.66
CA GLU A 209 -2.96 -7.85 -7.00
C GLU A 209 -2.27 -7.38 -5.71
N LEU A 210 -0.93 -7.38 -5.70
CA LEU A 210 -0.12 -7.21 -4.49
C LEU A 210 -0.37 -5.87 -3.77
N ASN A 211 -0.45 -4.75 -4.49
CA ASN A 211 -0.75 -3.47 -3.84
C ASN A 211 -2.19 -3.47 -3.31
N ASP A 212 -3.13 -4.03 -4.06
CA ASP A 212 -4.53 -4.20 -3.61
C ASP A 212 -4.63 -5.04 -2.33
N PHE A 213 -3.80 -6.08 -2.22
CA PHE A 213 -3.65 -6.96 -1.06
C PHE A 213 -3.07 -6.23 0.15
N LEU A 214 -1.88 -5.64 0.02
CA LEU A 214 -1.20 -4.94 1.13
C LEU A 214 -2.01 -3.75 1.67
N SER A 215 -2.81 -3.13 0.80
CA SER A 215 -3.70 -2.05 1.20
C SER A 215 -4.81 -2.49 2.17
N LYS A 216 -5.18 -3.78 2.18
CA LYS A 216 -6.29 -4.36 2.96
C LYS A 216 -5.86 -5.31 4.08
N VAL A 217 -4.61 -5.76 4.10
CA VAL A 217 -4.09 -6.71 5.10
C VAL A 217 -3.63 -5.96 6.36
N SER A 218 -4.05 -6.43 7.53
CA SER A 218 -3.60 -5.87 8.82
C SER A 218 -2.34 -6.57 9.33
N HIS A 219 -2.23 -7.88 9.13
CA HIS A 219 -1.08 -8.68 9.54
C HIS A 219 -0.88 -9.89 8.63
N LEU A 220 0.37 -10.35 8.56
CA LEU A 220 0.84 -11.53 7.83
C LEU A 220 1.53 -12.46 8.82
N ASP A 221 0.97 -13.65 9.02
CA ASP A 221 1.48 -14.67 9.92
C ASP A 221 2.09 -15.83 9.13
N ILE A 222 3.35 -16.13 9.42
CA ILE A 222 4.07 -17.27 8.86
C ILE A 222 4.30 -18.25 10.01
N ASN A 223 3.68 -19.43 9.92
CA ASN A 223 3.85 -20.44 10.95
C ASN A 223 5.13 -21.24 10.69
N GLY A 224 6.25 -20.69 11.15
CA GLY A 224 7.57 -21.31 11.04
C GLY A 224 8.69 -20.28 11.04
N LYS A 225 9.92 -20.76 11.07
CA LYS A 225 11.10 -19.91 10.96
C LYS A 225 11.51 -19.82 9.50
N LEU A 226 11.46 -18.61 8.94
CA LEU A 226 12.03 -18.36 7.63
C LEU A 226 13.56 -18.55 7.69
N PRO A 227 14.16 -19.23 6.70
CA PRO A 227 15.59 -19.22 6.56
C PRO A 227 16.07 -17.80 6.23
N PRO A 228 17.31 -17.44 6.63
CA PRO A 228 17.89 -16.15 6.25
C PRO A 228 17.86 -16.00 4.72
N ALA A 229 17.58 -14.79 4.25
CA ALA A 229 17.59 -14.48 2.82
C ALA A 229 18.95 -14.87 2.20
N PRO A 230 18.98 -15.42 0.97
CA PRO A 230 20.23 -15.67 0.29
C PRO A 230 21.02 -14.36 0.19
N GLN A 231 22.27 -14.36 0.65
CA GLN A 231 23.14 -13.19 0.47
C GLN A 231 23.35 -12.96 -1.03
N PRO A 232 23.38 -11.70 -1.51
CA PRO A 232 23.76 -11.43 -2.88
C PRO A 232 25.15 -12.04 -3.11
N GLN A 233 25.26 -12.96 -4.07
CA GLN A 233 26.54 -13.54 -4.46
C GLN A 233 27.45 -12.39 -4.88
N GLN A 234 28.50 -12.12 -4.09
CA GLN A 234 29.58 -11.27 -4.55
C GLN A 234 30.12 -11.91 -5.83
N ALA A 235 30.00 -11.19 -6.94
CA ALA A 235 30.61 -11.58 -8.20
C ALA A 235 32.08 -11.89 -7.92
N GLN A 236 32.44 -13.18 -7.98
CA GLN A 236 33.84 -13.60 -7.95
C GLN A 236 34.51 -12.87 -9.11
N GLN A 237 35.37 -11.90 -8.78
CA GLN A 237 36.35 -11.39 -9.72
C GLN A 237 37.23 -12.59 -10.07
N GLY A 238 36.92 -13.21 -11.22
CA GLY A 238 37.74 -14.23 -11.81
C GLY A 238 39.12 -13.64 -12.06
N GLY A 239 40.10 -14.11 -11.29
CA GLY A 239 41.51 -13.94 -11.62
C GLY A 239 41.76 -14.55 -12.98
N ASN A 240 42.35 -13.76 -13.87
CA ASN A 240 42.93 -14.29 -15.10
C ASN A 240 44.15 -15.17 -14.75
N PRO A 241 44.34 -16.28 -15.49
CA PRO A 241 45.57 -17.08 -15.41
C PRO A 241 46.81 -16.31 -15.90
#